data_AF-A0A377ZBM1-F1
#
_entry.id   AF-A0A377ZBM1-F1
#
_cell.length_a   1.000
_cell.length_b   1.000
_cell.length_c   1.000
_cell.angle_alpha   90.00
_cell.angle_beta   90.00
_cell.angle_gamma   90.00
#
_symmetry.space_group_name_H-M   'P 1'
#
loop_
_entity.id
_entity.type
_entity.pdbx_description
1 polymer ?
#
loop_
_entity_poly.entity_id
_entity_poly.type
_entity_poly.pdbx_seq_one_letter_code
_entity_poly.pdbx_strand_id
1 'polypeptide(L)'
;MRLQQVISNLLSNAIKFTDTGCIVLHVQCAGDYLQISVRDTGEGIPAKEVLRLFDPFFQVGTGVQRNFQGTGLGLAICEKLISMMDGDIAVETEPGMGSRFTIRIPLYGVQNTSPVSRDGFAGKTCWLAIHNTSLAMFVTSLLSYHGLTVRRHAGETPDAEDVLLTDDEALNGWQGRAMVIFCRRHIGIPQERSAGEWLHSVTTPHELLPLLGRIFHVALASAENSPALMAPEAQAGNNDDMMILVVDDHPINRRLLADQLGSLGYQCVTANDGIDALNVPQQAAHRYRAQRRQHA
;
A
#
# COMPACT_ATOMS: atom_id res chain seq x y z
N MET A 1 -0.87 0.78 -14.32
CA MET A 1 -2.31 0.82 -14.00
C MET A 1 -2.98 -0.57 -13.93
N ARG A 2 -2.85 -1.47 -14.92
CA ARG A 2 -3.56 -2.77 -14.91
C ARG A 2 -3.23 -3.69 -13.73
N LEU A 3 -1.95 -3.85 -13.38
CA LEU A 3 -1.54 -4.69 -12.24
C LEU A 3 -1.98 -4.13 -10.89
N GLN A 4 -1.90 -2.80 -10.71
CA GLN A 4 -2.37 -2.12 -9.51
C GLN A 4 -3.87 -2.34 -9.26
N GLN A 5 -4.67 -2.35 -10.33
CA GLN A 5 -6.10 -2.65 -10.24
C GLN A 5 -6.36 -4.08 -9.75
N VAL A 6 -5.61 -5.07 -10.27
CA VAL A 6 -5.72 -6.46 -9.81
C VAL A 6 -5.36 -6.56 -8.33
N ILE A 7 -4.22 -6.01 -7.91
CA ILE A 7 -3.77 -6.05 -6.52
C ILE A 7 -4.77 -5.36 -5.60
N SER A 8 -5.28 -4.19 -5.99
CA SER A 8 -6.28 -3.45 -5.23
C SER A 8 -7.58 -4.23 -5.06
N ASN A 9 -8.06 -4.90 -6.11
CA ASN A 9 -9.25 -5.77 -6.02
C ASN A 9 -9.03 -6.94 -5.07
N LEU A 10 -7.89 -7.63 -5.15
CA LEU A 10 -7.59 -8.76 -4.27
C LEU A 10 -7.46 -8.33 -2.80
N LEU A 11 -6.77 -7.21 -2.54
CA LEU A 11 -6.64 -6.65 -1.19
C LEU A 11 -7.98 -6.15 -0.65
N SER A 12 -8.79 -5.48 -1.47
CA SER A 12 -10.13 -5.03 -1.07
C SER A 12 -11.02 -6.22 -0.69
N ASN A 13 -11.01 -7.29 -1.47
CA ASN A 13 -11.70 -8.54 -1.12
C ASN A 13 -11.19 -9.12 0.20
N ALA A 14 -9.87 -9.22 0.39
CA ALA A 14 -9.29 -9.71 1.62
C ALA A 14 -9.72 -8.88 2.85
N ILE A 15 -9.69 -7.55 2.74
CA ILE A 15 -10.13 -6.63 3.81
C ILE A 15 -11.63 -6.79 4.08
N LYS A 16 -12.42 -6.90 3.01
CA LYS A 16 -13.87 -7.04 3.10
C LYS A 16 -14.30 -8.33 3.81
N PHE A 17 -13.59 -9.44 3.61
CA PHE A 17 -13.96 -10.75 4.13
C PHE A 17 -13.15 -11.21 5.34
N THR A 18 -12.30 -10.34 5.90
CA THR A 18 -11.54 -10.60 7.13
C THR A 18 -11.95 -9.60 8.20
N ASP A 19 -12.84 -10.00 9.09
CA ASP A 19 -13.27 -9.17 10.22
C ASP A 19 -12.17 -9.05 11.30
N THR A 20 -11.62 -10.19 11.70
CA THR A 20 -10.47 -10.27 12.62
C THR A 20 -9.41 -11.21 12.06
N GLY A 21 -8.14 -10.81 12.18
CA GLY A 21 -7.02 -11.63 11.72
C GLY A 21 -5.97 -10.84 10.95
N CYS A 22 -5.39 -11.45 9.93
CA CYS A 22 -4.32 -10.82 9.16
C CYS A 22 -4.46 -11.03 7.65
N ILE A 23 -3.95 -10.05 6.92
CA ILE A 23 -3.85 -10.09 5.46
C ILE A 23 -2.37 -9.93 5.11
N VAL A 24 -1.86 -10.82 4.27
CA VAL A 24 -0.46 -10.89 3.87
C VAL A 24 -0.37 -10.78 2.35
N LEU A 25 0.21 -9.67 1.88
CA LEU A 25 0.66 -9.51 0.51
C LEU A 25 2.10 -10.01 0.42
N HIS A 26 2.35 -10.97 -0.47
CA HIS A 26 3.67 -11.50 -0.74
C HIS A 26 3.98 -11.34 -2.23
N VAL A 27 5.17 -10.84 -2.54
CA VAL A 27 5.65 -10.62 -3.91
C VAL A 27 7.01 -11.29 -4.04
N GLN A 28 7.16 -12.15 -5.03
CA GLN A 28 8.42 -12.83 -5.30
C GLN A 28 8.65 -13.02 -6.80
N CYS A 29 9.92 -13.17 -7.17
CA CYS A 29 10.31 -13.71 -8.47
C CYS A 29 10.49 -15.22 -8.33
N ALA A 30 9.68 -16.01 -9.03
CA ALA A 30 9.71 -17.47 -9.02
C ALA A 30 10.10 -17.98 -10.42
N GLY A 31 11.40 -18.19 -10.64
CA GLY A 31 11.93 -18.44 -11.99
C GLY A 31 11.71 -17.22 -12.89
N ASP A 32 11.08 -17.42 -14.04
CA ASP A 32 10.76 -16.35 -15.01
C ASP A 32 9.38 -15.72 -14.76
N TYR A 33 8.81 -15.86 -13.56
CA TYR A 33 7.48 -15.34 -13.23
C TYR A 33 7.53 -14.41 -12.03
N LEU A 34 6.83 -13.28 -12.14
CA LEU A 34 6.41 -12.47 -11.00
C LEU A 34 5.21 -13.14 -10.36
N GLN A 35 5.37 -13.63 -9.14
CA GLN A 35 4.30 -14.20 -8.36
C GLN A 35 3.90 -13.23 -7.25
N ILE A 36 2.62 -12.87 -7.22
CA ILE A 36 2.02 -12.04 -6.18
C ILE A 36 0.90 -12.85 -5.53
N SER A 37 0.94 -13.00 -4.20
CA SER A 37 -0.14 -13.64 -3.46
C SER A 37 -0.71 -12.74 -2.38
N VAL A 38 -2.02 -12.68 -2.30
CA VAL A 38 -2.78 -12.06 -1.20
C VAL A 38 -3.41 -13.19 -0.40
N ARG A 39 -2.95 -13.38 0.83
CA ARG A 39 -3.54 -14.33 1.79
C ARG A 39 -4.30 -13.59 2.86
N ASP A 40 -5.48 -14.07 3.19
CA ASP A 40 -6.29 -13.63 4.31
C ASP A 40 -6.59 -14.78 5.28
N THR A 41 -7.05 -14.44 6.48
CA THR A 41 -7.54 -15.38 7.49
C THR A 41 -9.05 -15.22 7.71
N GLY A 42 -9.78 -14.81 6.67
CA GLY A 42 -11.21 -14.53 6.71
C GLY A 42 -12.08 -15.79 6.72
N GLU A 43 -13.33 -15.65 6.32
CA GLU A 43 -14.33 -16.73 6.35
C GLU A 43 -14.02 -17.89 5.40
N GLY A 44 -13.11 -17.70 4.44
CA GLY A 44 -12.83 -18.70 3.40
C GLY A 44 -14.00 -18.88 2.43
N ILE A 45 -13.79 -19.72 1.40
CA ILE A 45 -14.76 -19.93 0.32
C ILE A 45 -15.09 -21.42 0.23
N PRO A 46 -16.37 -21.82 0.21
CA PRO A 46 -16.76 -23.22 0.02
C PRO A 46 -16.29 -23.76 -1.34
N ALA A 47 -15.77 -24.98 -1.37
CA ALA A 47 -15.22 -25.60 -2.59
C ALA A 47 -16.18 -25.59 -3.80
N LYS A 48 -17.50 -25.72 -3.55
CA LYS A 48 -18.55 -25.67 -4.59
C LYS A 48 -18.64 -24.30 -5.30
N GLU A 49 -18.20 -23.24 -4.63
CA GLU A 49 -18.32 -21.85 -5.11
C GLU A 49 -17.02 -21.37 -5.77
N VAL A 50 -15.88 -22.00 -5.46
CA VAL A 50 -14.56 -21.72 -6.07
C VAL A 50 -14.62 -21.81 -7.60
N LEU A 51 -15.34 -22.80 -8.13
CA LEU A 51 -15.47 -23.01 -9.59
C LEU A 51 -16.15 -21.87 -10.33
N ARG A 52 -16.94 -21.05 -9.62
CA ARG A 52 -17.74 -19.96 -10.19
C ARG A 52 -17.24 -18.59 -9.75
N LEU A 53 -16.16 -18.55 -8.98
CA LEU A 53 -15.67 -17.34 -8.34
C LEU A 53 -15.24 -16.26 -9.35
N PHE A 54 -14.80 -16.70 -10.54
CA PHE A 54 -14.42 -15.83 -11.65
C PHE A 54 -15.56 -15.57 -12.64
N ASP A 55 -16.75 -16.15 -12.43
CA ASP A 55 -17.92 -15.87 -13.25
C ASP A 55 -18.38 -14.42 -13.04
N PRO A 56 -18.69 -13.66 -14.10
CA PRO A 56 -19.26 -12.33 -13.97
C PRO A 56 -20.54 -12.33 -13.14
N PHE A 57 -20.68 -11.36 -12.24
CA PHE A 57 -21.84 -11.14 -11.37
C PHE A 57 -22.08 -12.24 -10.31
N PHE A 58 -21.19 -13.22 -10.19
CA PHE A 58 -21.28 -14.23 -9.15
C PHE A 58 -20.89 -13.66 -7.79
N GLN A 59 -21.64 -14.06 -6.75
CA GLN A 59 -21.39 -13.67 -5.36
C GLN A 59 -21.60 -14.88 -4.46
N VAL A 60 -20.64 -15.09 -3.55
CA VAL A 60 -20.66 -16.16 -2.56
C VAL A 60 -21.70 -15.84 -1.48
N GLY A 61 -22.58 -16.80 -1.16
CA GLY A 61 -23.59 -16.66 -0.10
C GLY A 61 -24.83 -15.81 -0.45
N THR A 62 -25.87 -16.42 -1.03
CA THR A 62 -27.15 -15.75 -1.33
C THR A 62 -28.12 -15.65 -0.14
N GLY A 63 -27.62 -15.58 1.11
CA GLY A 63 -28.45 -15.70 2.31
C GLY A 63 -28.03 -14.81 3.48
N VAL A 64 -28.70 -13.66 3.63
CA VAL A 64 -28.98 -12.97 4.90
C VAL A 64 -27.76 -12.62 5.79
N GLN A 65 -26.58 -12.37 5.24
CA GLN A 65 -25.55 -11.58 5.94
C GLN A 65 -25.46 -10.18 5.35
N ARG A 66 -25.91 -9.23 6.17
CA ARG A 66 -25.99 -7.80 5.90
C ARG A 66 -24.59 -7.23 5.62
N ASN A 67 -24.51 -6.38 4.60
CA ASN A 67 -23.56 -5.26 4.40
C ASN A 67 -22.46 -5.36 3.33
N PHE A 68 -22.36 -6.43 2.54
CA PHE A 68 -21.28 -6.56 1.57
C PHE A 68 -21.71 -6.48 0.10
N GLN A 69 -22.36 -5.37 -0.29
CA GLN A 69 -22.66 -5.08 -1.70
C GLN A 69 -21.37 -4.97 -2.52
N GLY A 70 -21.33 -5.68 -3.65
CA GLY A 70 -20.34 -5.54 -4.70
C GLY A 70 -20.98 -6.00 -6.01
N THR A 71 -20.42 -5.64 -7.16
CA THR A 71 -21.00 -6.01 -8.47
C THR A 71 -20.76 -7.47 -8.87
N GLY A 72 -19.90 -8.20 -8.15
CA GLY A 72 -19.44 -9.53 -8.54
C GLY A 72 -18.54 -9.53 -9.79
N LEU A 73 -18.06 -8.37 -10.24
CA LEU A 73 -17.20 -8.25 -11.43
C LEU A 73 -15.71 -8.24 -11.11
N GLY A 74 -15.33 -7.97 -9.86
CA GLY A 74 -13.93 -7.69 -9.50
C GLY A 74 -12.98 -8.82 -9.89
N LEU A 75 -13.32 -10.08 -9.57
CA LEU A 75 -12.48 -11.24 -9.86
C LEU A 75 -12.50 -11.62 -11.35
N ALA A 76 -13.65 -11.53 -12.02
CA ALA A 76 -13.74 -11.72 -13.48
C ALA A 76 -12.84 -10.73 -14.24
N ILE A 77 -12.81 -9.46 -13.80
CA ILE A 77 -11.91 -8.45 -14.37
C ILE A 77 -10.45 -8.81 -14.08
N CYS A 78 -10.13 -9.28 -12.86
CA CYS A 78 -8.78 -9.70 -12.53
C CYS A 78 -8.29 -10.83 -13.44
N GLU A 79 -9.09 -11.88 -13.63
CA GLU A 79 -8.76 -13.00 -14.51
C GLU A 79 -8.50 -12.53 -15.93
N LYS A 80 -9.37 -11.66 -16.48
CA LYS A 80 -9.18 -11.13 -17.84
C LYS A 80 -7.93 -10.27 -17.96
N LEU A 81 -7.66 -9.39 -16.99
CA LEU A 81 -6.47 -8.55 -16.97
C LEU A 81 -5.18 -9.38 -16.90
N ILE A 82 -5.14 -10.39 -16.03
CA ILE A 82 -3.99 -11.27 -15.87
C ILE A 82 -3.76 -12.14 -17.10
N SER A 83 -4.83 -12.66 -17.70
CA SER A 83 -4.75 -13.41 -18.96
C SER A 83 -4.20 -12.56 -20.11
N MET A 84 -4.56 -11.27 -20.17
CA MET A 84 -4.00 -10.33 -21.15
C MET A 84 -2.52 -9.98 -20.90
N MET A 85 -1.97 -10.34 -19.74
CA MET A 85 -0.56 -10.21 -19.39
C MET A 85 0.17 -11.56 -19.51
N ASP A 86 -0.41 -12.53 -20.23
CA ASP A 86 0.08 -13.91 -20.37
C ASP A 86 0.29 -14.63 -19.03
N GLY A 87 -0.45 -14.20 -18.01
CA GLY A 87 -0.40 -14.76 -16.66
C GLY A 87 -1.60 -15.64 -16.32
N ASP A 88 -1.60 -16.13 -15.09
CA ASP A 88 -2.71 -16.88 -14.50
C ASP A 88 -3.02 -16.43 -13.07
N ILE A 89 -4.26 -16.67 -12.65
CA ILE A 89 -4.74 -16.43 -11.29
C ILE A 89 -5.28 -17.74 -10.70
N ALA A 90 -4.92 -18.03 -9.46
CA ALA A 90 -5.33 -19.22 -8.72
C ALA A 90 -5.82 -18.82 -7.32
N VAL A 91 -6.66 -19.68 -6.74
CA VAL A 91 -7.16 -19.52 -5.37
C VAL A 91 -7.02 -20.82 -4.59
N GLU A 92 -6.46 -20.73 -3.40
CA GLU A 92 -6.42 -21.78 -2.37
C GLU A 92 -7.26 -21.28 -1.19
N THR A 93 -8.26 -22.04 -0.74
CA THR A 93 -9.20 -21.54 0.27
C THR A 93 -9.88 -22.69 1.00
N GLU A 94 -10.13 -22.49 2.29
CA GLU A 94 -10.83 -23.45 3.14
C GLU A 94 -11.80 -22.68 4.05
N PRO A 95 -13.08 -23.10 4.16
CA PRO A 95 -14.06 -22.44 5.02
C PRO A 95 -13.56 -22.31 6.47
N GLY A 96 -13.56 -21.09 6.99
CA GLY A 96 -13.10 -20.72 8.33
C GLY A 96 -11.58 -20.55 8.48
N MET A 97 -10.79 -20.82 7.44
CA MET A 97 -9.32 -20.73 7.48
C MET A 97 -8.76 -19.61 6.58
N GLY A 98 -9.63 -18.90 5.88
CA GLY A 98 -9.29 -17.82 4.94
C GLY A 98 -8.99 -18.30 3.52
N SER A 99 -8.50 -17.38 2.71
CA SER A 99 -8.17 -17.62 1.30
C SER A 99 -6.78 -17.11 0.93
N ARG A 100 -6.20 -17.66 -0.12
CA ARG A 100 -4.99 -17.19 -0.77
C ARG A 100 -5.24 -17.10 -2.27
N PHE A 101 -5.24 -15.87 -2.78
CA PHE A 101 -5.24 -15.60 -4.22
C PHE A 101 -3.79 -15.41 -4.68
N THR A 102 -3.41 -16.11 -5.73
CA THR A 102 -2.07 -16.03 -6.32
C THR A 102 -2.19 -15.66 -7.79
N ILE A 103 -1.51 -14.60 -8.21
CA ILE A 103 -1.32 -14.26 -9.63
C ILE A 103 0.12 -14.53 -10.02
N ARG A 104 0.32 -15.05 -11.24
CA ARG A 104 1.63 -15.29 -11.85
C ARG A 104 1.67 -14.58 -13.19
N ILE A 105 2.71 -13.78 -13.43
CA ILE A 105 2.89 -13.03 -14.67
C ILE A 105 4.30 -13.28 -15.20
N PRO A 106 4.48 -13.70 -16.46
CA PRO A 106 5.80 -13.92 -17.03
C PRO A 106 6.60 -12.61 -17.10
N LEU A 107 7.88 -12.71 -16.75
CA LEU A 107 8.85 -11.62 -16.71
C LEU A 107 9.72 -11.65 -17.97
N TYR A 108 9.15 -11.22 -19.10
CA TYR A 108 9.87 -11.20 -20.37
C TYR A 108 10.99 -10.16 -20.39
N GLY A 109 12.21 -10.62 -20.67
CA GLY A 109 13.36 -9.72 -20.91
C GLY A 109 13.75 -8.89 -19.70
N VAL A 110 13.47 -9.37 -18.48
CA VAL A 110 13.88 -8.65 -17.26
C VAL A 110 15.39 -8.53 -17.23
N GLN A 111 15.84 -7.31 -17.44
CA GLN A 111 17.16 -6.90 -17.00
C GLN A 111 17.02 -6.71 -15.50
N ASN A 112 17.54 -7.66 -14.72
CA ASN A 112 17.83 -7.38 -13.33
C ASN A 112 18.79 -6.21 -13.33
N THR A 113 18.28 -5.00 -13.13
CA THR A 113 19.11 -3.87 -12.76
C THR A 113 19.83 -4.37 -11.52
N SER A 114 21.14 -4.56 -11.65
CA SER A 114 22.00 -4.81 -10.51
C SER A 114 21.60 -3.77 -9.46
N PRO A 115 21.45 -4.18 -8.18
CA PRO A 115 21.01 -3.27 -7.12
C PRO A 115 21.78 -1.99 -7.34
N VAL A 116 21.05 -0.89 -7.60
CA VAL A 116 21.71 0.39 -7.81
C VAL A 116 22.52 0.57 -6.55
N SER A 117 23.84 0.36 -6.66
CA SER A 117 24.77 0.55 -5.59
C SER A 117 24.75 2.05 -5.41
N ARG A 118 23.77 2.52 -4.64
CA ARG A 118 23.68 3.91 -4.23
C ARG A 118 24.81 3.99 -3.22
N ASP A 119 25.97 4.41 -3.70
CA ASP A 119 27.28 4.34 -3.04
C ASP A 119 27.35 4.89 -1.60
N GLY A 120 26.28 5.47 -1.07
CA GLY A 120 26.25 5.98 0.30
C GLY A 120 25.98 4.93 1.39
N PHE A 121 25.32 3.80 1.11
CA PHE A 121 25.01 2.81 2.17
C PHE A 121 26.03 1.67 2.31
N ALA A 122 27.00 1.58 1.39
CA ALA A 122 28.04 0.56 1.44
C ALA A 122 28.83 0.61 2.75
N GLY A 123 28.97 -0.54 3.42
CA GLY A 123 29.71 -0.65 4.69
C GLY A 123 28.97 -0.14 5.94
N LYS A 124 27.71 0.29 5.82
CA LYS A 124 26.86 0.62 6.97
C LYS A 124 26.17 -0.63 7.51
N THR A 125 26.07 -0.74 8.83
CA THR A 125 25.46 -1.89 9.51
C THR A 125 24.14 -1.51 10.17
N CYS A 126 23.13 -2.33 9.94
CA CYS A 126 21.85 -2.27 10.63
C CYS A 126 21.64 -3.56 11.44
N TRP A 127 21.28 -3.40 12.70
CA TRP A 127 20.93 -4.49 13.60
C TRP A 127 19.41 -4.64 13.65
N LEU A 128 18.92 -5.88 13.63
CA LEU A 128 17.50 -6.21 13.72
C LEU A 128 17.19 -6.87 15.06
N ALA A 129 16.33 -6.21 15.84
CA ALA A 129 15.65 -6.75 17.02
C ALA A 129 14.13 -6.78 16.79
N ILE A 130 13.71 -7.36 15.66
CA ILE A 130 12.30 -7.41 15.25
C ILE A 130 11.74 -8.80 15.58
N HIS A 131 10.73 -8.86 16.44
CA HIS A 131 10.05 -10.09 16.85
C HIS A 131 9.15 -10.64 15.73
N ASN A 132 8.54 -9.76 14.95
CA ASN A 132 7.74 -10.15 13.80
C ASN A 132 8.63 -10.70 12.66
N THR A 133 8.58 -12.02 12.44
CA THR A 133 9.39 -12.70 11.42
C THR A 133 9.16 -12.17 10.01
N SER A 134 7.91 -11.84 9.64
CA SER A 134 7.60 -11.32 8.30
C SER A 134 8.20 -9.93 8.08
N LEU A 135 8.09 -9.04 9.08
CA LEU A 135 8.71 -7.72 9.04
C LEU A 135 10.23 -7.83 9.00
N ALA A 136 10.81 -8.72 9.82
CA ALA A 136 12.25 -8.96 9.87
C ALA A 136 12.79 -9.43 8.51
N MET A 137 12.10 -10.38 7.84
CA MET A 137 12.48 -10.84 6.51
C MET A 137 12.37 -9.74 5.46
N PHE A 138 11.28 -8.97 5.48
CA PHE A 138 11.08 -7.84 4.55
C PHE A 138 12.18 -6.78 4.71
N VAL A 139 12.44 -6.33 5.94
CA VAL A 139 13.48 -5.34 6.24
C VAL A 139 14.86 -5.88 5.88
N THR A 140 15.16 -7.14 6.18
CA THR A 140 16.43 -7.77 5.79
C THR A 140 16.65 -7.72 4.28
N SER A 141 15.64 -8.13 3.50
CA SER A 141 15.72 -8.12 2.04
C SER A 141 15.86 -6.70 1.49
N LEU A 142 15.09 -5.75 2.01
CA LEU A 142 15.16 -4.34 1.59
C LEU A 142 16.54 -3.73 1.83
N LEU A 143 17.08 -3.90 3.04
CA LEU A 143 18.38 -3.32 3.40
C LEU A 143 19.54 -4.00 2.66
N SER A 144 19.51 -5.33 2.55
CA SER A 144 20.52 -6.09 1.82
C SER A 144 20.53 -5.73 0.33
N TYR A 145 19.34 -5.51 -0.26
CA TYR A 145 19.20 -5.03 -1.63
C TYR A 145 19.85 -3.65 -1.83
N HIS A 146 19.84 -2.79 -0.80
CA HIS A 146 20.49 -1.48 -0.83
C HIS A 146 21.95 -1.48 -0.33
N GLY A 147 22.56 -2.66 -0.13
CA GLY A 147 23.98 -2.80 0.22
C GLY A 147 24.32 -2.58 1.70
N LEU A 148 23.31 -2.50 2.58
CA LEU A 148 23.55 -2.47 4.03
C LEU A 148 23.87 -3.87 4.56
N THR A 149 24.77 -3.93 5.53
CA THR A 149 25.02 -5.16 6.28
C THR A 149 23.95 -5.33 7.34
N VAL A 150 23.14 -6.37 7.22
CA VAL A 150 22.06 -6.66 8.19
C VAL A 150 22.52 -7.75 9.15
N ARG A 151 22.44 -7.48 10.46
CA ARG A 151 22.73 -8.45 11.52
C ARG A 151 21.56 -8.58 12.48
N ARG A 152 21.39 -9.75 13.08
CA ARG A 152 20.39 -9.93 14.16
C ARG A 152 21.03 -9.48 15.47
N HIS A 153 20.31 -8.67 16.25
CA HIS A 153 20.76 -8.27 17.58
C HIS A 153 20.43 -9.36 18.60
N ALA A 154 21.44 -9.92 19.25
CA ALA A 154 21.31 -10.93 20.32
C ALA A 154 21.98 -10.47 21.63
N GLY A 155 22.22 -9.17 21.78
CA GLY A 155 22.89 -8.58 22.95
C GLY A 155 24.37 -8.27 22.73
N GLU A 156 24.84 -8.26 21.48
CA GLU A 156 26.17 -7.75 21.15
C GLU A 156 26.28 -6.23 21.35
N THR A 157 27.49 -5.75 21.61
CA THR A 157 27.77 -4.32 21.69
C THR A 157 27.85 -3.73 20.27
N PRO A 158 27.02 -2.73 19.93
CA PRO A 158 27.06 -2.10 18.62
C PRO A 158 28.25 -1.16 18.46
N ASP A 159 28.67 -0.92 17.23
CA ASP A 159 29.59 0.17 16.92
C ASP A 159 28.86 1.52 17.00
N ALA A 160 29.60 2.61 17.25
CA ALA A 160 29.03 3.96 17.39
C ALA A 160 28.29 4.45 16.13
N GLU A 161 28.57 3.85 14.98
CA GLU A 161 27.95 4.17 13.69
C GLU A 161 26.71 3.32 13.37
N ASP A 162 26.41 2.31 14.18
CA ASP A 162 25.40 1.31 13.87
C ASP A 162 23.99 1.78 14.19
N VAL A 163 23.02 1.30 13.42
CA VAL A 163 21.59 1.60 13.63
C VAL A 163 20.84 0.34 14.04
N LEU A 164 20.00 0.44 15.08
CA LEU A 164 19.10 -0.63 15.49
C LEU A 164 17.71 -0.42 14.91
N LEU A 165 17.10 -1.49 14.38
CA LEU A 165 15.72 -1.54 13.95
C LEU A 165 14.98 -2.55 14.84
N THR A 166 13.95 -2.10 15.54
CA THR A 166 13.20 -2.91 16.52
C THR A 166 11.70 -2.73 16.36
N ASP A 167 10.89 -3.74 16.72
CA ASP A 167 9.43 -3.60 16.89
C ASP A 167 9.01 -3.56 18.38
N ASP A 168 9.99 -3.50 19.29
CA ASP A 168 9.81 -3.39 20.73
C ASP A 168 10.05 -1.94 21.20
N GLU A 169 8.99 -1.29 21.66
CA GLU A 169 9.03 0.08 22.22
C GLU A 169 9.70 0.14 23.61
N ALA A 170 9.85 -0.99 24.31
CA ALA A 170 10.44 -1.05 25.63
C ALA A 170 11.97 -1.26 25.59
N LEU A 171 12.52 -1.54 24.41
CA LEU A 171 13.95 -1.74 24.23
C LEU A 171 14.68 -0.40 24.41
N ASN A 172 15.53 -0.33 25.42
CA ASN A 172 16.29 0.86 25.79
C ASN A 172 17.78 0.55 25.85
N GLY A 173 18.63 1.57 25.78
CA GLY A 173 20.07 1.44 26.01
C GLY A 173 20.88 1.08 24.77
N TRP A 174 20.36 1.36 23.57
CA TRP A 174 21.15 1.32 22.35
C TRP A 174 22.26 2.38 22.41
N GLN A 175 23.52 1.96 22.19
CA GLN A 175 24.70 2.85 22.22
C GLN A 175 25.24 3.18 20.83
N GLY A 176 24.58 2.73 19.76
CA GLY A 176 24.94 3.11 18.39
C GLY A 176 24.37 4.47 17.99
N ARG A 177 24.48 4.77 16.70
CA ARG A 177 24.10 6.06 16.09
C ARG A 177 22.62 6.40 16.27
N ALA A 178 21.74 5.43 16.05
CA ALA A 178 20.30 5.62 16.19
C ALA A 178 19.55 4.30 16.40
N MET A 179 18.34 4.39 16.95
CA MET A 179 17.37 3.32 17.08
C MET A 179 16.08 3.71 16.36
N VAL A 180 15.58 2.86 15.47
CA VAL A 180 14.29 3.02 14.78
C VAL A 180 13.32 1.96 15.31
N ILE A 181 12.20 2.41 15.83
CA ILE A 181 11.17 1.61 16.46
C ILE A 181 9.95 1.57 15.53
N PHE A 182 9.62 0.39 15.04
CA PHE A 182 8.43 0.11 14.25
C PHE A 182 7.19 0.09 15.16
N CYS A 183 6.42 1.17 15.14
CA CYS A 183 5.22 1.32 15.95
C CYS A 183 3.95 1.12 15.11
N ARG A 184 3.04 0.26 15.58
CA ARG A 184 1.72 0.05 14.93
C ARG A 184 0.72 1.17 15.18
N ARG A 185 0.89 1.92 16.28
CA ARG A 185 0.01 3.04 16.66
C ARG A 185 0.42 4.34 15.97
N HIS A 186 1.69 4.45 15.57
CA HIS A 186 2.20 5.59 14.82
C HIS A 186 1.81 5.47 13.35
N ILE A 187 1.12 6.47 12.84
CA ILE A 187 0.72 6.58 11.43
C ILE A 187 1.28 7.89 10.90
N GLY A 188 2.02 7.83 9.79
CA GLY A 188 2.60 9.01 9.13
C GLY A 188 4.11 8.94 9.00
N ILE A 189 4.72 10.11 8.79
CA ILE A 189 6.17 10.24 8.59
C ILE A 189 6.95 9.86 9.84
N PRO A 190 8.20 9.39 9.71
CA PRO A 190 9.03 9.05 10.86
C PRO A 190 9.27 10.27 11.77
N GLN A 191 9.14 10.07 13.08
CA GLN A 191 9.31 11.12 14.09
C GLN A 191 10.42 10.78 15.06
N GLU A 192 11.24 11.76 15.40
CA GLU A 192 12.27 11.62 16.42
C GLU A 192 11.64 11.84 17.81
N ARG A 193 11.61 10.80 18.65
CA ARG A 193 11.06 10.84 20.01
C ARG A 193 12.05 11.48 20.98
N SER A 194 13.32 11.12 20.84
CA SER A 194 14.47 11.64 21.58
C SER A 194 15.70 11.56 20.68
N ALA A 195 16.82 12.20 21.06
CA ALA A 195 18.00 12.25 20.20
C ALA A 195 18.48 10.84 19.80
N GLY A 196 18.39 10.52 18.50
CA GLY A 196 18.75 9.21 17.97
C GLY A 196 17.66 8.13 18.09
N GLU A 197 16.49 8.41 18.67
CA GLU A 197 15.36 7.48 18.74
C GLU A 197 14.23 7.90 17.80
N TRP A 198 13.93 7.06 16.82
CA TRP A 198 12.96 7.32 15.76
C TRP A 198 11.78 6.36 15.83
N LEU A 199 10.57 6.90 15.75
CA LEU A 199 9.35 6.12 15.54
C LEU A 199 9.06 6.04 14.04
N HIS A 200 8.88 4.82 13.55
CA HIS A 200 8.56 4.53 12.16
C HIS A 200 7.26 3.73 12.06
N SER A 201 6.44 4.02 11.06
CA SER A 201 5.17 3.31 10.86
C SER A 201 5.35 2.03 10.06
N VAL A 202 4.78 0.93 10.56
CA VAL A 202 4.79 -0.36 9.85
C VAL A 202 4.09 -0.30 8.49
N THR A 203 3.22 0.70 8.26
CA THR A 203 2.42 0.83 7.03
C THR A 203 3.13 1.61 5.93
N THR A 204 4.25 2.29 6.21
CA THR A 204 5.01 3.08 5.24
C THR A 204 6.47 2.61 5.12
N PRO A 205 6.73 1.34 4.78
CA PRO A 205 8.09 0.79 4.73
C PRO A 205 9.02 1.52 3.75
N HIS A 206 8.48 2.17 2.72
CA HIS A 206 9.24 2.97 1.76
C HIS A 206 9.93 4.18 2.43
N GLU A 207 9.39 4.70 3.53
CA GLU A 207 9.99 5.81 4.30
C GLU A 207 11.21 5.38 5.12
N LEU A 208 11.46 4.06 5.24
CA LEU A 208 12.61 3.56 6.01
C LEU A 208 13.93 3.97 5.36
N LEU A 209 14.05 3.86 4.04
CA LEU A 209 15.30 4.21 3.35
C LEU A 209 15.62 5.71 3.42
N PRO A 210 14.69 6.64 3.11
CA PRO A 210 14.89 8.07 3.34
C PRO A 210 15.28 8.39 4.79
N LEU A 211 14.66 7.73 5.77
CA LEU A 211 15.03 7.88 7.17
C LEU A 211 16.48 7.44 7.43
N LEU A 212 16.86 6.23 6.98
CA LEU A 212 18.22 5.74 7.12
C LEU A 212 19.23 6.64 6.40
N GLY A 213 18.87 7.20 5.26
CA GLY A 213 19.71 8.18 4.55
C GLY A 213 19.96 9.42 5.41
N ARG A 214 18.93 9.94 6.09
CA ARG A 214 19.09 11.05 7.04
C ARG A 214 19.98 10.68 8.22
N ILE A 215 19.77 9.50 8.81
CA ILE A 215 20.53 9.02 9.99
C ILE A 215 22.01 8.80 9.65
N PHE A 216 22.30 8.15 8.52
CA PHE A 216 23.66 7.88 8.06
C PHE A 216 24.31 9.07 7.32
N HIS A 217 23.60 10.20 7.19
CA HIS A 217 24.01 11.36 6.38
C HIS A 217 24.39 10.99 4.94
N VAL A 218 23.64 10.04 4.36
CA VAL A 218 23.78 9.59 2.99
C VAL A 218 22.84 10.39 2.10
N ALA A 219 23.39 11.06 1.10
CA ALA A 219 22.61 11.63 0.01
C ALA A 219 21.99 10.50 -0.81
N LEU A 220 20.81 10.06 -0.41
CA LEU A 220 19.95 9.30 -1.30
C LEU A 220 19.59 10.23 -2.45
N ALA A 221 20.03 9.90 -3.66
CA ALA A 221 19.36 10.41 -4.84
C ALA A 221 17.87 10.12 -4.65
N SER A 222 17.08 11.19 -4.50
CA SER A 222 15.63 11.14 -4.48
C SER A 222 15.20 10.22 -5.61
N ALA A 223 14.23 9.34 -5.35
CA ALA A 223 13.72 8.42 -6.35
C ALA A 223 13.04 9.20 -7.49
N GLU A 224 13.82 9.75 -8.42
CA GLU A 224 13.35 10.34 -9.68
C GLU A 224 12.91 9.27 -10.68
N ASN A 225 13.08 7.97 -10.34
CA ASN A 225 12.67 6.84 -11.20
C ASN A 225 11.69 5.85 -10.53
N SER A 226 11.05 6.22 -9.41
CA SER A 226 9.65 5.81 -9.28
C SER A 226 8.89 6.56 -10.39
N PRO A 227 7.83 6.04 -11.01
CA PRO A 227 6.82 6.96 -11.53
C PRO A 227 6.34 7.71 -10.29
N ALA A 228 7.01 8.81 -9.97
CA ALA A 228 6.44 9.84 -9.16
C ALA A 228 5.09 10.07 -9.82
N LEU A 229 4.02 9.72 -9.11
CA LEU A 229 2.87 10.60 -9.16
C LEU A 229 3.50 11.96 -8.96
N MET A 230 3.60 12.73 -10.05
CA MET A 230 4.16 14.06 -10.02
C MET A 230 3.54 14.69 -8.79
N ALA A 231 4.36 14.96 -7.77
CA ALA A 231 4.00 16.00 -6.83
C ALA A 231 3.65 17.16 -7.75
N PRO A 232 2.41 17.69 -7.70
CA PRO A 232 2.07 18.76 -8.61
C PRO A 232 3.12 19.81 -8.31
N GLU A 233 3.98 20.03 -9.31
CA GLU A 233 4.64 21.30 -9.47
C GLU A 233 3.55 22.30 -9.19
N ALA A 234 3.81 23.22 -8.28
CA ALA A 234 2.93 24.33 -8.04
C ALA A 234 2.88 25.15 -9.35
N GLN A 235 2.14 24.68 -10.35
CA GLN A 235 1.24 25.53 -11.06
C GLN A 235 0.34 26.12 -9.97
N ALA A 236 0.78 27.26 -9.45
CA ALA A 236 -0.08 28.30 -8.96
C ALA A 236 -0.96 28.83 -10.13
N GLY A 237 -1.62 27.91 -10.84
CA GLY A 237 -2.82 28.18 -11.59
C GLY A 237 -3.95 28.09 -10.59
N ASN A 238 -4.68 29.19 -10.45
CA ASN A 238 -5.79 29.33 -9.53
C ASN A 238 -6.89 28.31 -9.92
N ASN A 239 -6.83 27.07 -9.41
CA ASN A 239 -7.73 25.97 -9.75
C ASN A 239 -9.06 26.01 -8.98
N ASP A 240 -9.31 27.08 -8.23
CA ASP A 240 -10.57 27.36 -7.53
C ASP A 240 -11.80 27.39 -8.46
N ASP A 241 -11.58 27.55 -9.77
CA ASP A 241 -12.64 27.55 -10.79
C ASP A 241 -13.06 26.14 -11.26
N MET A 242 -12.36 25.08 -10.84
CA MET A 242 -12.70 23.70 -11.21
C MET A 242 -13.35 22.94 -10.05
N MET A 243 -14.62 22.57 -10.26
CA MET A 243 -15.37 21.71 -9.37
C MET A 243 -15.29 20.25 -9.84
N ILE A 244 -14.82 19.36 -8.96
CA ILE A 244 -14.64 17.93 -9.23
C ILE A 244 -15.69 17.12 -8.46
N LEU A 245 -16.43 16.27 -9.17
CA LEU A 245 -17.38 15.33 -8.58
C LEU A 245 -16.70 13.97 -8.32
N VAL A 246 -16.59 13.59 -7.05
CA VAL A 246 -16.04 12.30 -6.60
C VAL A 246 -17.21 11.34 -6.36
N VAL A 247 -17.30 10.31 -7.19
CA VAL A 247 -18.34 9.27 -7.11
C VAL A 247 -17.70 7.97 -6.66
N ASP A 248 -18.00 7.57 -5.42
CA ASP A 248 -17.48 6.32 -4.87
C ASP A 248 -18.49 5.75 -3.87
N ASP A 249 -18.77 4.45 -4.01
CA ASP A 249 -19.74 3.70 -3.21
C ASP A 249 -19.23 3.42 -1.79
N HIS A 250 -17.92 3.51 -1.58
CA HIS A 250 -17.28 3.40 -0.28
C HIS A 250 -17.07 4.77 0.40
N PRO A 251 -17.61 4.98 1.62
CA PRO A 251 -17.53 6.27 2.30
C PRO A 251 -16.11 6.67 2.68
N ILE A 252 -15.22 5.70 2.92
CA ILE A 252 -13.81 5.95 3.27
C ILE A 252 -13.03 6.42 2.05
N ASN A 253 -13.17 5.74 0.91
CA ASN A 253 -12.51 6.09 -0.35
C ASN A 253 -12.97 7.46 -0.84
N ARG A 254 -14.28 7.71 -0.79
CA ARG A 254 -14.87 9.00 -1.17
C ARG A 254 -14.29 10.16 -0.36
N ARG A 255 -14.14 9.97 0.95
CA ARG A 255 -13.59 10.99 1.84
C ARG A 255 -12.10 11.20 1.61
N LEU A 256 -11.34 10.13 1.48
CA LEU A 256 -9.91 10.20 1.20
C LEU A 256 -9.62 10.95 -0.11
N LEU A 257 -10.37 10.64 -1.18
CA LEU A 257 -10.23 11.29 -2.49
C LEU A 257 -10.63 12.77 -2.43
N ALA A 258 -11.71 13.11 -1.73
CA ALA A 258 -12.12 14.49 -1.53
C ALA A 258 -11.07 15.30 -0.75
N ASP A 259 -10.49 14.73 0.30
CA ASP A 259 -9.44 15.37 1.10
C ASP A 259 -8.14 15.55 0.30
N GLN A 260 -7.75 14.56 -0.51
CA GLN A 260 -6.60 14.65 -1.41
C GLN A 260 -6.79 15.74 -2.47
N LEU A 261 -7.93 15.77 -3.15
CA LEU A 261 -8.22 16.79 -4.17
C LEU A 261 -8.38 18.19 -3.56
N GLY A 262 -8.91 18.29 -2.34
CA GLY A 262 -8.95 19.54 -1.58
C GLY A 262 -7.55 20.07 -1.22
N SER A 263 -6.62 19.18 -0.85
CA SER A 263 -5.22 19.55 -0.61
C SER A 263 -4.49 20.06 -1.86
N LEU A 264 -5.01 19.73 -3.04
CA LEU A 264 -4.53 20.16 -4.36
C LEU A 264 -5.22 21.44 -4.87
N GLY A 265 -6.10 22.05 -4.08
CA GLY A 265 -6.77 23.31 -4.41
C GLY A 265 -8.01 23.19 -5.29
N TYR A 266 -8.63 22.01 -5.39
CA TYR A 266 -9.87 21.81 -6.14
C TYR A 266 -11.11 21.82 -5.23
N GLN A 267 -12.23 22.36 -5.72
CA GLN A 267 -13.52 22.25 -5.03
C GLN A 267 -14.15 20.89 -5.32
N CYS A 268 -14.37 20.09 -4.28
CA CYS A 268 -14.87 18.72 -4.44
C CYS A 268 -16.32 18.58 -3.97
N VAL A 269 -17.13 17.87 -4.74
CA VAL A 269 -18.47 17.42 -4.33
C VAL A 269 -18.48 15.90 -4.37
N THR A 270 -19.09 15.27 -3.37
CA THR A 270 -19.08 13.82 -3.23
C THR A 270 -20.46 13.25 -3.53
N ALA A 271 -20.52 12.13 -4.26
CA ALA A 271 -21.73 11.36 -4.50
C ALA A 271 -21.54 9.90 -4.09
N ASN A 272 -22.61 9.28 -3.60
CA ASN A 272 -22.56 7.94 -3.03
C ASN A 272 -22.75 6.83 -4.08
N ASP A 273 -23.31 7.15 -5.24
CA ASP A 273 -23.50 6.22 -6.35
C ASP A 273 -23.70 6.99 -7.68
N GLY A 274 -23.84 6.25 -8.80
CA GLY A 274 -24.01 6.85 -10.13
C GLY A 274 -25.33 7.60 -10.35
N ILE A 275 -26.38 7.33 -9.56
CA ILE A 275 -27.68 8.00 -9.65
C ILE A 275 -27.63 9.31 -8.86
N ASP A 276 -27.04 9.28 -7.68
CA ASP A 276 -26.74 10.43 -6.84
C ASP A 276 -25.81 11.40 -7.59
N ALA A 277 -24.79 10.87 -8.29
CA ALA A 277 -23.88 11.65 -9.12
C ALA A 277 -24.57 12.41 -10.27
N LEU A 278 -25.70 11.94 -10.79
CA LEU A 278 -26.46 12.64 -11.83
C LEU A 278 -27.29 13.81 -11.27
N ASN A 279 -27.69 13.74 -10.00
CA ASN A 279 -28.51 14.76 -9.33
C ASN A 279 -27.67 15.91 -8.75
N VAL A 280 -26.43 15.62 -8.35
CA VAL A 280 -25.48 16.58 -7.76
C VAL A 280 -25.12 17.77 -8.69
N PRO A 281 -24.74 17.59 -9.97
CA PRO A 281 -24.35 18.70 -10.85
C PRO A 281 -25.51 19.64 -11.19
N GLN A 282 -26.77 19.19 -11.12
CA GLN A 282 -27.94 20.05 -11.33
C GLN A 282 -28.16 21.08 -10.20
N GLN A 283 -27.82 20.72 -8.95
CA GLN A 283 -27.91 21.62 -7.80
C GLN A 283 -26.68 22.54 -7.68
N ALA A 284 -25.49 22.04 -8.01
CA ALA A 284 -24.25 22.82 -7.97
C ALA A 284 -24.18 23.90 -9.08
N ALA A 285 -24.65 23.58 -10.30
CA ALA A 285 -24.69 24.54 -11.41
C ALA A 285 -25.64 25.74 -11.16
N HIS A 286 -26.71 25.54 -10.37
CA HIS A 286 -27.63 26.62 -9.98
C HIS A 286 -27.01 27.57 -8.95
N ARG A 287 -26.20 27.06 -8.00
CA ARG A 287 -25.50 27.88 -7.00
C ARG A 287 -24.35 28.68 -7.61
N TYR A 288 -23.58 28.07 -8.51
CA TYR A 288 -22.45 28.72 -9.18
C TYR A 288 -22.89 29.86 -10.12
N ARG A 289 -24.04 29.71 -10.82
CA ARG A 289 -24.66 30.78 -11.62
C ARG A 289 -25.24 31.93 -10.79
N ALA A 290 -25.63 31.67 -9.54
CA ALA A 290 -26.11 32.70 -8.61
C ALA A 290 -24.96 33.54 -8.04
N GLN A 291 -23.81 32.92 -7.73
CA GLN A 291 -22.61 33.61 -7.23
C GLN A 291 -21.94 34.53 -8.28
N ARG A 292 -21.90 34.14 -9.57
CA ARG A 292 -21.36 35.03 -10.63
C ARG A 292 -22.24 36.25 -10.95
N ARG A 293 -23.52 36.26 -10.58
CA ARG A 293 -24.41 37.43 -10.75
C ARG A 293 -24.29 38.49 -9.65
N GLN A 294 -23.59 38.20 -8.55
CA GLN A 294 -23.34 39.15 -7.47
C GLN A 294 -21.99 39.87 -7.60
N HIS A 295 -21.14 39.45 -8.54
CA HIS A 295 -19.79 39.99 -8.77
C HIS A 295 -19.58 40.57 -10.19
N ALA A 296 -20.67 40.85 -10.92
CA ALA A 296 -20.68 41.61 -12.18
C ALA A 296 -21.65 42.79 -12.03
#